data_AF-A0A090WP65-F1
#
_entry.id   AF-A0A090WP65-F1
#
_cell.length_a   1.000
_cell.length_b   1.000
_cell.length_c   1.000
_cell.angle_alpha   90.00
_cell.angle_beta   90.00
_cell.angle_gamma   90.00
#
_symmetry.space_group_name_H-M   'P 1'
#
loop_
_entity.id
_entity.type
_entity.pdbx_description
1 polymer ?
#
loop_
_entity_poly.entity_id
_entity_poly.type
_entity_poly.pdbx_seq_one_letter_code
_entity_poly.pdbx_strand_id
1 'polypeptide(L)'
;MTSGKKDLAITNYKKSVALNPANQNGIDFLKKLGEDVSDLLKDVEVPEAILETYIGNYQLMPGFILAVTREGSQLKTQATGQPVFDVFPKSENVFYLKVVTAQLTFNKGNSGNIESVTLLQGGREITGERIN
;
A
#
# COMPACT_ATOMS: atom_id res chain seq x y z
N MET A 1 7.53 -27.30 15.88
CA MET A 1 6.79 -27.71 14.66
C MET A 1 7.44 -28.98 14.13
N THR A 2 6.67 -29.98 13.69
CA THR A 2 7.23 -31.14 12.97
C THR A 2 7.63 -30.73 11.56
N SER A 3 8.66 -31.36 10.98
CA SER A 3 9.23 -30.94 9.68
C SER A 3 8.17 -30.82 8.58
N GLY A 4 7.29 -31.82 8.45
CA GLY A 4 6.24 -31.80 7.42
C GLY A 4 5.19 -30.68 7.55
N LYS A 5 4.97 -30.12 8.76
CA LYS A 5 4.10 -28.94 8.93
C LYS A 5 4.81 -27.65 8.49
N LYS A 6 6.14 -27.60 8.61
CA LYS A 6 6.95 -26.47 8.17
C LYS A 6 6.97 -26.37 6.65
N ASP A 7 7.16 -27.50 5.96
CA ASP A 7 7.23 -27.56 4.49
C ASP A 7 5.89 -27.16 3.83
N LEU A 8 4.77 -27.61 4.40
CA LEU A 8 3.43 -27.18 3.96
C LEU A 8 3.22 -25.67 4.17
N ALA A 9 3.67 -25.12 5.30
CA ALA A 9 3.53 -23.70 5.59
C ALA A 9 4.33 -22.86 4.58
N ILE A 10 5.59 -23.23 4.32
CA ILE A 10 6.43 -22.58 3.30
C ILE A 10 5.74 -22.60 1.94
N THR A 11 5.22 -23.76 1.51
CA THR A 11 4.53 -23.90 0.22
C THR A 11 3.32 -22.97 0.11
N ASN A 12 2.50 -22.89 1.15
CA ASN A 12 1.30 -22.05 1.16
C ASN A 12 1.65 -20.56 1.14
N TYR A 13 2.65 -20.13 1.91
CA TYR A 13 3.10 -18.74 1.89
C TYR A 13 3.75 -18.38 0.56
N LYS A 14 4.58 -19.25 -0.04
CA LYS A 14 5.13 -19.01 -1.39
C LYS A 14 4.04 -18.85 -2.44
N LYS A 15 3.00 -19.68 -2.42
CA LYS A 15 1.84 -19.53 -3.33
C LYS A 15 1.12 -18.20 -3.09
N SER A 16 0.91 -17.83 -1.82
CA SER A 16 0.25 -16.56 -1.50
C SER A 16 1.05 -15.35 -1.98
N VAL A 17 2.37 -15.35 -1.79
CA VAL A 17 3.25 -14.28 -2.29
C VAL A 17 3.36 -14.29 -3.82
N ALA A 18 3.38 -15.45 -4.46
CA ALA A 18 3.35 -15.53 -5.93
C ALA A 18 2.06 -14.95 -6.52
N LEU A 19 0.92 -15.12 -5.84
CA LEU A 19 -0.38 -14.56 -6.25
C LEU A 19 -0.51 -13.07 -5.92
N ASN A 20 0.16 -12.61 -4.87
CA ASN A 20 0.21 -11.20 -4.47
C ASN A 20 1.64 -10.88 -4.01
N PRO A 21 2.52 -10.47 -4.94
CA PRO A 21 3.92 -10.15 -4.65
C PRO A 21 4.10 -9.11 -3.55
N ALA A 22 3.06 -8.33 -3.28
CA ALA A 22 3.05 -7.31 -2.26
C ALA A 22 2.52 -7.77 -0.89
N ASN A 23 2.35 -9.09 -0.70
CA ASN A 23 1.95 -9.68 0.57
C ASN A 23 3.14 -9.70 1.56
N GLN A 24 3.40 -8.55 2.19
CA GLN A 24 4.47 -8.38 3.16
C GLN A 24 4.36 -9.40 4.31
N ASN A 25 3.16 -9.69 4.81
CA ASN A 25 2.96 -10.70 5.85
C ASN A 25 3.45 -12.08 5.41
N GLY A 26 3.13 -12.49 4.17
CA GLY A 26 3.59 -13.75 3.61
C GLY A 26 5.11 -13.81 3.48
N ILE A 27 5.73 -12.73 3.02
CA ILE A 27 7.18 -12.59 2.90
C ILE A 27 7.86 -12.65 4.28
N ASP A 28 7.32 -11.94 5.27
CA ASP A 28 7.85 -11.91 6.64
C ASP A 28 7.77 -13.30 7.30
N PHE A 29 6.68 -14.04 7.06
CA PHE A 29 6.55 -15.42 7.53
C PHE A 29 7.57 -16.36 6.85
N LEU A 30 7.78 -16.24 5.54
CA LEU A 30 8.80 -17.01 4.83
C LEU A 30 10.21 -16.74 5.38
N LYS A 31 10.53 -15.46 5.63
CA LYS A 31 11.80 -15.05 6.27
C LYS A 31 11.97 -15.68 7.65
N LYS A 32 10.92 -15.66 8.50
CA LYS A 32 10.93 -16.31 9.82
C LYS A 32 11.12 -17.83 9.74
N LEU A 33 10.70 -18.46 8.64
CA LEU A 33 10.87 -19.90 8.40
C LEU A 33 12.26 -20.25 7.84
N GLY A 34 13.09 -19.26 7.52
CA GLY A 34 14.46 -19.42 7.03
C GLY A 34 14.59 -19.49 5.52
N GLU A 35 13.54 -19.11 4.77
CA GLU A 35 13.61 -19.00 3.32
C GLU A 35 14.35 -17.74 2.90
N ASP A 36 15.12 -17.83 1.81
CA ASP A 36 15.62 -16.65 1.12
C ASP A 36 14.44 -15.97 0.41
N VAL A 37 14.16 -14.74 0.82
CA VAL A 37 13.06 -13.92 0.31
C VAL A 37 13.58 -12.66 -0.37
N SER A 38 14.89 -12.57 -0.60
CA SER A 38 15.53 -11.39 -1.22
C SER A 38 14.88 -11.02 -2.55
N ASP A 39 14.55 -12.01 -3.38
CA ASP A 39 13.87 -11.81 -4.66
C ASP A 39 12.39 -11.40 -4.51
N LEU A 40 11.78 -11.66 -3.35
CA LEU A 40 10.39 -11.32 -3.02
C LEU A 40 10.29 -9.95 -2.33
N LEU A 41 11.42 -9.41 -1.85
CA LEU A 41 11.52 -8.14 -1.14
C LEU A 41 11.85 -6.96 -2.07
N LYS A 42 11.73 -7.12 -3.39
CA LYS A 42 11.89 -5.97 -4.29
C LYS A 42 10.86 -4.92 -3.94
N ASP A 43 11.36 -3.78 -3.46
CA ASP A 43 10.56 -2.58 -3.28
C ASP A 43 9.87 -2.30 -4.61
N VAL A 44 8.56 -2.10 -4.55
CA VAL A 44 7.79 -1.77 -5.74
C VAL A 44 8.15 -0.35 -6.13
N GLU A 45 8.93 -0.18 -7.18
CA GLU A 45 9.19 1.16 -7.71
C GLU A 45 8.03 1.61 -8.59
N VAL A 46 7.45 2.76 -8.26
CA VAL A 46 6.42 3.40 -9.07
C VAL A 46 7.06 4.59 -9.78
N PRO A 47 7.00 4.65 -11.13
CA PRO A 47 7.57 5.76 -11.89
C PRO A 47 7.06 7.12 -11.40
N GLU A 48 7.95 8.12 -11.38
CA GLU A 48 7.61 9.47 -10.89
C GLU A 48 6.40 10.06 -11.60
N ALA A 49 6.30 9.86 -12.93
CA ALA A 49 5.17 10.34 -13.72
C ALA A 49 3.83 9.77 -13.25
N ILE A 50 3.82 8.55 -12.68
CA ILE A 50 2.62 7.95 -12.09
C ILE A 50 2.36 8.54 -10.70
N LEU A 51 3.41 8.69 -9.87
CA LEU A 51 3.29 9.29 -8.54
C LEU A 51 2.71 10.71 -8.58
N GLU A 52 3.12 11.51 -9.57
CA GLU A 52 2.58 12.86 -9.79
C GLU A 52 1.05 12.86 -10.02
N THR A 53 0.50 11.80 -10.60
CA THR A 53 -0.96 11.70 -10.81
C THR A 53 -1.76 11.55 -9.52
N TYR A 54 -1.12 11.07 -8.45
CA TYR A 54 -1.71 10.84 -7.12
C TYR A 54 -1.65 12.07 -6.21
N ILE A 55 -0.89 13.11 -6.55
CA ILE A 55 -0.76 14.32 -5.75
C ILE A 55 -2.07 15.10 -5.76
N GLY A 56 -2.57 15.48 -4.58
CA GLY A 56 -3.81 16.24 -4.47
C GLY A 56 -4.48 16.07 -3.12
N ASN A 57 -5.64 16.70 -2.99
CA ASN A 57 -6.47 16.58 -1.80
C ASN A 57 -7.65 15.65 -2.07
N TYR A 58 -7.96 14.80 -1.11
CA TYR A 58 -9.06 13.85 -1.20
C TYR A 58 -9.96 13.99 0.02
N GLN A 59 -11.25 14.21 -0.20
CA GLN A 59 -12.22 14.36 0.89
C GLN A 59 -12.79 13.01 1.29
N LEU A 60 -12.23 12.40 2.33
CA LEU A 60 -12.66 11.09 2.86
C LEU A 60 -14.02 11.20 3.58
N MET A 61 -14.26 12.30 4.29
CA MET A 61 -15.52 12.66 4.92
C MET A 61 -15.67 14.20 4.95
N PRO A 62 -16.86 14.76 5.19
CA PRO A 62 -17.02 16.21 5.32
C PRO A 62 -16.04 16.82 6.34
N GLY A 63 -15.17 17.73 5.88
CA GLY A 63 -14.12 18.35 6.69
C GLY A 63 -12.89 17.47 7.01
N PHE A 64 -12.89 16.19 6.64
CA PHE A 64 -11.78 15.27 6.82
C PHE A 64 -11.10 14.99 5.47
N ILE A 65 -9.94 15.62 5.27
CA ILE A 65 -9.20 15.63 4.00
C ILE A 65 -7.91 14.85 4.20
N LEU A 66 -7.56 14.06 3.18
CA LEU A 66 -6.26 13.46 3.03
C LEU A 66 -5.49 14.26 1.96
N ALA A 67 -4.46 14.99 2.38
CA ALA A 67 -3.52 15.62 1.47
C ALA A 67 -2.45 14.60 1.08
N VAL A 68 -2.22 14.44 -0.22
CA VAL A 68 -1.19 13.59 -0.81
C VAL A 68 -0.16 14.50 -1.48
N THR A 69 1.10 14.38 -1.08
CA THR A 69 2.22 15.18 -1.57
C THR A 69 3.41 14.26 -1.90
N ARG A 70 4.47 14.82 -2.48
CA ARG A 70 5.69 14.08 -2.82
C ARG A 70 6.92 14.84 -2.36
N GLU A 71 7.91 14.10 -1.86
CA GLU A 71 9.27 14.59 -1.64
C GLU A 71 10.25 13.60 -2.32
N GLY A 72 10.90 14.03 -3.40
CA GLY A 72 11.71 13.14 -4.23
C GLY A 72 10.88 11.99 -4.82
N SER A 73 11.28 10.74 -4.59
CA SER A 73 10.55 9.54 -5.02
C SER A 73 9.52 9.03 -4.00
N GLN A 74 9.37 9.71 -2.85
CA GLN A 74 8.54 9.26 -1.75
C GLN A 74 7.22 10.04 -1.70
N LEU A 75 6.09 9.34 -1.81
CA LEU A 75 4.79 9.94 -1.49
C LEU A 75 4.64 10.13 0.01
N LYS A 76 3.94 11.20 0.38
CA LYS A 76 3.57 11.55 1.74
C LYS A 76 2.08 11.79 1.83
N THR A 77 1.51 11.47 2.98
CA THR A 77 0.11 11.75 3.26
C THR A 77 -0.09 12.43 4.60
N GLN A 78 -1.05 13.34 4.64
CA GLN A 78 -1.48 14.03 5.85
C GLN A 78 -3.00 14.06 5.91
N ALA A 79 -3.57 13.37 6.89
CA ALA A 79 -4.99 13.52 7.20
C ALA A 79 -5.23 14.76 8.08
N THR A 80 -6.39 15.41 7.97
CA THR A 80 -6.75 16.57 8.81
C THR A 80 -6.49 16.28 10.30
N GLY A 81 -5.67 17.12 10.95
CA GLY A 81 -5.33 16.99 12.37
C GLY A 81 -4.27 15.94 12.70
N GLN A 82 -3.66 15.30 11.70
CA GLN A 82 -2.59 14.31 11.88
C GLN A 82 -1.24 14.82 11.36
N PRO A 83 -0.12 14.24 11.83
CA PRO A 83 1.19 14.46 11.23
C PRO A 83 1.26 13.98 9.78
N VAL A 84 2.29 14.41 9.07
CA VAL A 84 2.65 13.89 7.74
C VAL A 84 3.35 12.55 7.91
N PHE A 85 3.01 11.57 7.08
CA PHE A 85 3.65 10.25 7.05
C PHE A 85 4.04 9.84 5.64
N ASP A 86 5.14 9.10 5.54
CA ASP A 86 5.53 8.44 4.30
C ASP A 86 4.60 7.27 3.98
N VAL A 87 4.28 7.09 2.69
CA VAL A 87 3.47 5.97 2.20
C VAL A 87 4.24 5.14 1.18
N PHE A 88 4.29 3.84 1.39
CA PHE A 88 5.15 2.94 0.65
C PHE A 88 4.35 2.22 -0.42
N PRO A 89 4.88 2.09 -1.64
CA PRO A 89 4.21 1.39 -2.72
C PRO A 89 4.09 -0.10 -2.42
N LYS A 90 2.91 -0.64 -2.69
CA LYS A 90 2.55 -2.06 -2.66
C LYS A 90 2.26 -2.56 -4.09
N SER A 91 1.74 -1.70 -4.95
CA SER A 91 1.62 -1.89 -6.40
C SER A 91 1.68 -0.51 -7.05
N GLU A 92 1.44 -0.41 -8.37
CA GLU A 92 1.36 0.88 -9.07
C GLU A 92 0.43 1.87 -8.35
N ASN A 93 -0.75 1.42 -7.90
CA ASN A 93 -1.80 2.27 -7.33
C ASN A 93 -2.19 1.95 -5.89
N VAL A 94 -1.54 0.99 -5.24
CA VAL A 94 -1.80 0.62 -3.84
C VAL A 94 -0.59 0.98 -2.99
N PHE A 95 -0.82 1.67 -1.88
CA PHE A 95 0.21 2.15 -0.97
C PHE A 95 -0.15 1.77 0.48
N TYR A 96 0.85 1.69 1.36
CA TYR A 96 0.64 1.37 2.77
C TYR A 96 1.47 2.27 3.68
N LEU A 97 1.00 2.43 4.92
CA LEU A 97 1.72 3.15 5.97
C LEU A 97 2.44 2.16 6.88
N LYS A 98 3.65 2.52 7.35
CA LYS A 98 4.40 1.73 8.34
C LYS A 98 4.08 2.11 9.79
N VAL A 99 3.64 3.35 9.99
CA VAL A 99 3.34 3.89 11.33
C VAL A 99 1.96 3.49 11.85
N VAL A 100 1.05 3.17 10.94
CA VAL A 100 -0.32 2.72 11.23
C VAL A 100 -0.72 1.65 10.24
N THR A 101 -1.55 0.68 10.65
CA THR A 101 -2.08 -0.35 9.75
C THR A 101 -3.16 0.25 8.85
N ALA A 102 -2.72 0.91 7.78
CA ALA A 102 -3.57 1.52 6.78
C ALA A 102 -3.03 1.28 5.36
N GLN A 103 -3.95 1.19 4.41
CA GLN A 103 -3.67 1.06 2.98
C GLN A 103 -4.46 2.14 2.22
N LEU A 104 -3.85 2.69 1.17
CA LEU A 104 -4.45 3.60 0.23
C LEU A 104 -4.52 2.92 -1.14
N THR A 105 -5.66 3.03 -1.80
CA THR A 105 -5.84 2.60 -3.19
C THR A 105 -6.27 3.80 -4.02
N PHE A 106 -5.46 4.19 -5.00
CA PHE A 106 -5.79 5.28 -5.92
C PHE A 106 -6.64 4.74 -7.08
N ASN A 107 -7.79 5.38 -7.31
CA ASN A 107 -8.79 4.91 -8.25
C ASN A 107 -8.82 5.82 -9.48
N LYS A 108 -8.62 5.20 -10.66
CA LYS A 108 -8.83 5.88 -11.95
C LYS A 108 -10.32 5.97 -12.23
N GLY A 109 -10.78 7.11 -12.70
CA GLY A 109 -12.12 7.26 -13.25
C GLY A 109 -12.18 6.96 -14.74
N ASN A 110 -13.33 7.27 -15.35
CA ASN A 110 -13.59 6.95 -16.76
C ASN A 110 -12.65 7.68 -17.73
N SER A 111 -12.12 8.82 -17.32
CA SER A 111 -11.16 9.62 -18.10
C SER A 111 -9.71 9.10 -18.04
N GLY A 112 -9.45 8.08 -17.22
CA GLY A 112 -8.11 7.57 -16.93
C GLY A 112 -7.35 8.37 -15.86
N ASN A 113 -7.90 9.52 -15.43
CA ASN A 113 -7.35 10.32 -14.35
C ASN A 113 -7.72 9.75 -12.98
N ILE A 114 -6.92 10.07 -11.97
CA ILE A 114 -7.22 9.72 -10.57
C ILE A 114 -8.32 10.63 -10.05
N GLU A 115 -9.46 10.01 -9.71
CA GLU A 115 -10.67 10.70 -9.25
C GLU A 115 -10.94 10.46 -7.77
N SER A 116 -10.43 9.38 -7.17
CA SER A 116 -10.60 9.12 -5.74
C SER A 116 -9.48 8.30 -5.12
N VAL A 117 -9.46 8.26 -3.79
CA VAL A 117 -8.62 7.37 -2.99
C VAL A 117 -9.48 6.59 -2.00
N THR A 118 -9.25 5.29 -1.89
CA THR A 118 -9.87 4.45 -0.86
C THR A 118 -8.87 4.20 0.26
N LEU A 119 -9.20 4.63 1.47
CA LEU A 119 -8.49 4.34 2.70
C LEU A 119 -9.06 3.07 3.34
N LEU A 120 -8.24 2.03 3.49
CA LEU A 120 -8.53 0.86 4.31
C LEU A 120 -7.75 0.99 5.63
N GLN A 121 -8.45 1.16 6.74
CA GLN A 121 -7.85 1.24 8.07
C GLN A 121 -8.74 0.55 9.11
N GLY A 122 -8.15 -0.30 9.96
CA GLY A 122 -8.91 -1.03 10.98
C GLY A 122 -10.02 -1.92 10.43
N GLY A 123 -9.87 -2.42 9.20
CA GLY A 123 -10.87 -3.24 8.51
C GLY A 123 -12.05 -2.46 7.92
N ARG A 124 -12.00 -1.12 7.92
CA ARG A 124 -13.01 -0.26 7.31
C ARG A 124 -12.45 0.42 6.07
N GLU A 125 -13.26 0.50 5.03
CA GLU A 125 -12.96 1.25 3.81
C GLU A 125 -13.72 2.58 3.79
N ILE A 126 -13.02 3.64 3.43
CA ILE A 126 -13.57 4.97 3.21
C ILE A 126 -13.02 5.48 1.88
N THR A 127 -13.90 5.72 0.91
CA THR A 127 -13.53 6.33 -0.38
C THR A 127 -13.73 7.83 -0.31
N GLY A 128 -12.70 8.59 -0.66
CA GLY A 128 -12.75 10.04 -0.75
C GLY A 128 -12.47 10.53 -2.16
N GLU A 129 -13.36 11.37 -2.66
CA GLU A 129 -13.22 12.01 -3.97
C GLU A 129 -12.09 13.04 -3.94
N ARG A 130 -11.36 13.13 -5.05
CA ARG A 130 -10.37 14.18 -5.28
C ARG A 130 -11.10 15.51 -5.36
N ILE A 131 -10.59 16.48 -4.62
CA ILE A 131 -11.12 17.85 -4.62
C ILE A 131 -10.08 18.79 -5.23
N ASN A 132 -10.58 19.75 -6.02
CA ASN A 132 -9.77 20.78 -6.67
C ASN A 132 -9.24 21.80 -5.67
#